data_AF-A0A416JJ92-F1
#
_entry.id   AF-A0A416JJ92-F1
#
_cell.length_a   1.000
_cell.length_b   1.000
_cell.length_c   1.000
_cell.angle_alpha   90.00
_cell.angle_beta   90.00
_cell.angle_gamma   90.00
#
_symmetry.space_group_name_H-M   'P 1'
#
loop_
_entity.id
_entity.type
_entity.pdbx_description
1 polymer ?
#
loop_
_entity_poly.entity_id
_entity_poly.type
_entity_poly.pdbx_seq_one_letter_code
_entity_poly.pdbx_strand_id
1 'polypeptide(L)'
;MIKVSNDTILEGVNLADETKSRIESELEVKTYIQKLKFALDHGARINFQVRRLVDKKREERYTNQYTVNALFPNENPEDALRRELLKLSVDDYIRTVKDLRFLKRSEMREFGKVYNGTEDVYIKIRVELLGMYGNTTTFVMSFHFAEKPFTPEMFPYRKN
;
A
#
# COMPACT_ATOMS: atom_id res chain seq x y z
N MET A 1 -17.92 14.86 18.80
CA MET A 1 -16.93 14.82 17.70
C MET A 1 -15.84 13.84 18.10
N ILE A 2 -15.97 12.57 17.70
CA ILE A 2 -15.08 11.50 18.17
C ILE A 2 -13.91 11.38 17.17
N LYS A 3 -12.77 11.99 17.51
CA LYS A 3 -11.48 11.60 16.93
C LYS A 3 -11.11 10.26 17.58
N VAL A 4 -11.47 9.15 16.94
CA VAL A 4 -10.98 7.84 17.38
C VAL A 4 -9.51 7.74 16.93
N SER A 5 -8.62 7.99 17.87
CA SER A 5 -7.19 7.76 17.78
C SER A 5 -6.94 6.26 17.66
N ASN A 6 -6.63 5.77 16.45
CA ASN A 6 -6.31 4.37 16.22
C ASN A 6 -4.83 4.25 15.87
N ASP A 7 -4.03 3.80 16.82
CA ASP A 7 -2.92 2.84 16.63
C ASP A 7 -2.09 2.74 17.92
N THR A 8 -2.68 2.16 18.96
CA THR A 8 -1.93 1.56 20.08
C THR A 8 -1.64 0.11 19.71
N ILE A 9 -0.37 -0.23 19.75
CA ILE A 9 0.21 -1.56 19.59
C ILE A 9 -0.55 -2.54 20.50
N LEU A 10 -1.08 -3.63 19.94
CA LEU A 10 -1.26 -4.84 20.74
C LEU A 10 0.15 -5.38 21.00
N GLU A 11 0.68 -5.07 22.17
CA GLU A 11 1.87 -5.75 22.69
C GLU A 11 1.55 -7.25 22.71
N GLY A 12 2.35 -8.04 22.00
CA GLY A 12 2.25 -9.50 22.05
C GLY A 12 1.94 -10.25 20.74
N VAL A 13 1.86 -9.58 19.58
CA VAL A 13 1.81 -10.33 18.31
C VAL A 13 3.22 -10.61 17.82
N ASN A 14 3.64 -11.86 18.00
CA ASN A 14 4.87 -12.44 17.46
C ASN A 14 4.97 -12.14 15.95
N LEU A 15 6.15 -11.72 15.47
CA LEU A 15 6.46 -11.64 14.03
C LEU A 15 6.28 -12.99 13.29
N ALA A 16 6.17 -14.08 14.05
CA ALA A 16 5.88 -15.44 13.60
C ALA A 16 4.38 -15.73 13.36
N ASP A 17 3.48 -14.80 13.67
CA ASP A 17 2.05 -14.91 13.32
C ASP A 17 1.85 -14.42 11.88
N GLU A 18 2.63 -15.02 10.96
CA GLU A 18 2.62 -14.76 9.51
C GLU A 18 1.20 -14.87 8.97
N THR A 19 0.52 -13.73 9.01
CA THR A 19 -0.33 -13.17 7.97
C THR A 19 -0.86 -14.22 7.03
N LYS A 20 -2.15 -14.59 7.20
CA LYS A 20 -2.93 -15.23 6.13
C LYS A 20 -2.70 -14.45 4.85
N SER A 21 -1.84 -14.99 4.01
CA SER A 21 -1.37 -14.39 2.77
C SER A 21 -1.44 -15.45 1.69
N ARG A 22 -1.67 -14.99 0.46
CA ARG A 22 -1.79 -15.87 -0.69
C ARG A 22 -1.29 -15.16 -1.94
N ILE A 23 -0.89 -15.97 -2.91
CA ILE A 23 -0.66 -15.51 -4.26
C ILE A 23 -2.01 -15.63 -4.99
N GLU A 24 -2.61 -14.49 -5.32
CA GLU A 24 -3.75 -14.42 -6.24
C GLU A 24 -3.28 -14.75 -7.65
N SER A 25 -4.15 -15.32 -8.49
CA SER A 25 -3.87 -15.55 -9.91
C SER A 25 -3.58 -14.23 -10.66
N GLU A 26 -2.85 -14.32 -11.77
CA GLU A 26 -2.52 -13.15 -12.61
C GLU A 26 -3.79 -12.38 -13.05
N LEU A 27 -4.88 -13.10 -13.35
CA LEU A 27 -6.17 -12.51 -13.73
C LEU A 27 -6.84 -11.77 -12.57
N GLU A 28 -6.82 -12.32 -11.35
CA GLU A 28 -7.33 -11.64 -10.16
C GLU A 28 -6.58 -10.33 -9.92
N VAL A 29 -5.24 -10.36 -10.02
CA VAL A 29 -4.40 -9.18 -9.84
C VAL A 29 -4.65 -8.13 -10.92
N LYS A 30 -4.72 -8.54 -12.19
CA LYS A 30 -5.07 -7.63 -13.31
C LYS A 30 -6.44 -6.99 -13.10
N THR A 31 -7.43 -7.77 -12.69
CA THR A 31 -8.79 -7.27 -12.41
C THR A 31 -8.78 -6.28 -11.25
N TYR A 32 -8.03 -6.56 -10.19
CA TYR A 32 -7.86 -5.64 -9.06
C TYR A 32 -7.23 -4.31 -9.50
N ILE A 33 -6.14 -4.37 -10.26
CA ILE A 33 -5.44 -3.19 -10.78
C ILE A 33 -6.36 -2.39 -11.71
N GLN A 34 -7.13 -3.05 -12.59
CA GLN A 34 -8.11 -2.36 -13.44
C GLN A 34 -9.18 -1.63 -12.63
N LYS A 35 -9.74 -2.27 -11.59
CA LYS A 35 -10.70 -1.64 -10.67
C LYS A 35 -10.09 -0.47 -9.91
N LEU A 36 -8.84 -0.60 -9.46
CA LEU A 36 -8.09 0.48 -8.82
C LEU A 36 -7.93 1.68 -9.77
N LYS A 37 -7.45 1.45 -10.99
CA LYS A 37 -7.25 2.51 -11.99
C LYS A 37 -8.56 3.20 -12.33
N PHE A 38 -9.59 2.41 -12.64
CA PHE A 38 -10.93 2.92 -12.88
C PHE A 38 -11.44 3.79 -11.72
N ALA A 39 -11.30 3.33 -10.47
CA ALA A 39 -11.69 4.11 -9.31
C ALA A 39 -10.93 5.44 -9.21
N LEU A 40 -9.60 5.41 -9.39
CA LEU A 40 -8.76 6.60 -9.32
C LEU A 40 -9.07 7.61 -10.44
N ASP A 41 -9.35 7.14 -11.66
CA ASP A 41 -9.71 7.99 -12.80
C ASP A 41 -11.09 8.64 -12.63
N HIS A 42 -11.99 7.99 -11.89
CA HIS A 42 -13.35 8.48 -11.61
C HIS A 42 -13.47 9.14 -10.23
N GLY A 43 -12.38 9.75 -9.75
CA GLY A 43 -12.42 10.63 -8.57
C GLY A 43 -12.42 9.93 -7.22
N ALA A 44 -12.04 8.65 -7.14
CA ALA A 44 -11.86 8.00 -5.85
C ALA A 44 -10.85 8.78 -5.00
N ARG A 45 -11.20 9.00 -3.72
CA ARG A 45 -10.31 9.68 -2.77
C ARG A 45 -9.16 8.77 -2.39
N ILE A 46 -7.97 9.33 -2.28
CA ILE A 46 -6.83 8.62 -1.70
C ILE A 46 -6.81 8.96 -0.22
N ASN A 47 -6.92 7.95 0.63
CA ASN A 47 -6.68 8.10 2.05
C ASN A 47 -5.29 7.54 2.36
N PHE A 48 -4.34 8.45 2.57
CA PHE A 48 -2.96 8.14 2.85
C PHE A 48 -2.57 8.70 4.22
N GLN A 49 -2.16 7.81 5.11
CA GLN A 49 -1.68 8.21 6.42
C GLN A 49 -0.17 8.49 6.36
N VAL A 50 0.16 9.78 6.26
CA VAL A 50 1.54 10.25 6.12
C VAL A 50 2.41 9.94 7.35
N ARG A 51 1.85 10.10 8.55
CA ARG A 51 2.52 9.79 9.83
C ARG A 51 1.74 8.71 10.58
N ARG A 52 2.39 7.59 10.90
CA ARG A 52 1.80 6.49 11.67
C ARG A 52 2.47 6.37 13.03
N LEU A 53 1.74 5.95 14.05
CA LEU A 53 2.30 5.76 15.39
C LEU A 53 3.41 4.69 15.40
N VAL A 54 3.27 3.66 14.56
CA VAL A 54 4.27 2.60 14.38
C VAL A 54 5.59 3.11 13.80
N ASP A 55 5.57 4.23 13.06
CA ASP A 55 6.78 4.81 12.47
C ASP A 55 7.69 5.45 13.53
N LYS A 56 7.20 5.72 14.75
CA LYS A 56 8.01 6.35 15.84
C LYS A 56 9.21 5.52 16.28
N LYS A 57 9.19 4.20 16.07
CA LYS A 57 10.28 3.29 16.41
C LYS A 57 11.09 2.86 15.18
N ARG A 58 10.75 3.36 13.99
CA ARG A 58 11.35 3.00 12.71
C ARG A 58 12.41 4.04 12.34
N GLU A 59 13.45 3.64 11.61
CA GLU A 59 14.33 4.60 10.96
C GLU A 59 13.52 5.51 10.01
N GLU A 60 13.78 6.81 10.07
CA GLU A 60 13.01 7.83 9.37
C GLU A 60 12.94 7.57 7.86
N ARG A 61 14.03 7.06 7.27
CA ARG A 61 14.12 6.73 5.83
C ARG A 61 13.01 5.78 5.37
N TYR A 62 12.59 4.85 6.21
CA TYR A 62 11.58 3.85 5.85
C TYR A 62 10.15 4.27 6.23
N THR A 63 9.93 5.55 6.52
CA THR A 63 8.59 6.08 6.83
C THR A 63 7.88 6.55 5.58
N ASN A 64 6.54 6.49 5.61
CA ASN A 64 5.68 7.00 4.53
C ASN A 64 6.00 8.48 4.21
N GLN A 65 6.13 9.31 5.25
CA GLN A 65 6.45 10.73 5.12
C GLN A 65 7.77 10.95 4.40
N TYR A 66 8.84 10.27 4.83
CA TYR A 66 10.16 10.49 4.26
C TYR A 66 10.19 10.07 2.80
N THR A 67 9.68 8.88 2.47
CA THR A 67 9.71 8.38 1.10
C THR A 67 8.95 9.26 0.14
N VAL A 68 7.75 9.74 0.51
CA VAL A 68 7.00 10.65 -0.36
C VAL A 68 7.75 11.98 -0.54
N ASN A 69 8.31 12.56 0.53
CA ASN A 69 9.08 13.80 0.41
C ASN A 69 10.37 13.63 -0.39
N ALA A 70 11.02 12.47 -0.29
CA ALA A 70 12.27 12.19 -1.01
C ALA A 70 12.03 11.97 -2.50
N LEU A 71 10.95 11.25 -2.87
CA LEU A 71 10.63 10.96 -4.27
C LEU A 71 9.87 12.09 -4.96
N PHE A 72 9.04 12.84 -4.22
CA PHE A 72 8.14 13.86 -4.76
C PHE A 72 8.18 15.15 -3.92
N PRO A 73 9.34 15.81 -3.78
CA PRO A 73 9.55 16.90 -2.83
C PRO A 73 8.65 18.12 -3.01
N ASN A 74 8.08 18.30 -4.21
CA ASN A 74 7.28 19.49 -4.57
C ASN A 74 5.85 19.13 -5.03
N GLU A 75 5.38 17.91 -4.77
CA GLU A 75 4.05 17.46 -5.16
C GLU A 75 3.15 17.31 -3.94
N ASN A 76 1.84 17.52 -4.12
CA ASN A 76 0.88 17.07 -3.13
C ASN A 76 0.95 15.53 -3.03
N PRO A 77 1.08 14.94 -1.82
CA PRO A 77 1.17 13.49 -1.65
C PRO A 77 0.05 12.70 -2.32
N GLU A 78 -1.19 13.19 -2.28
CA GLU A 78 -2.32 12.49 -2.90
C GLU A 78 -2.21 12.48 -4.43
N ASP A 79 -1.78 13.59 -5.04
CA ASP A 79 -1.60 13.68 -6.49
C ASP A 79 -0.44 12.80 -6.97
N ALA A 80 0.68 12.82 -6.25
CA ALA A 80 1.83 11.97 -6.51
C ALA A 80 1.44 10.48 -6.41
N LEU A 81 0.78 10.09 -5.31
CA LEU A 81 0.32 8.72 -5.12
C LEU A 81 -0.70 8.31 -6.18
N ARG A 82 -1.64 9.19 -6.57
CA ARG A 82 -2.59 8.88 -7.65
C ARG A 82 -1.87 8.52 -8.94
N ARG A 83 -0.93 9.37 -9.36
CA ARG A 83 -0.13 9.16 -10.57
C ARG A 83 0.67 7.86 -10.51
N GLU A 84 1.29 7.54 -9.38
CA GLU A 84 2.09 6.32 -9.24
C GLU A 84 1.24 5.05 -9.15
N LEU A 85 0.10 5.09 -8.48
CA LEU A 85 -0.82 3.96 -8.41
C LEU A 85 -1.43 3.64 -9.79
N LEU A 86 -1.66 4.64 -10.64
CA LEU A 86 -2.08 4.45 -12.03
C LEU A 86 -1.04 3.72 -12.90
N LYS A 87 0.24 3.75 -12.50
CA LYS A 87 1.34 3.05 -13.17
C LYS A 87 1.57 1.63 -12.67
N LEU A 88 0.79 1.14 -11.69
CA LEU A 88 0.92 -0.24 -11.22
C LEU A 88 0.58 -1.23 -12.34
N SER A 89 1.33 -2.32 -12.33
CA SER A 89 1.21 -3.46 -13.23
C SER A 89 1.23 -4.76 -12.44
N VAL A 90 0.96 -5.88 -13.12
CA VAL A 90 1.00 -7.20 -12.49
C VAL A 90 2.43 -7.60 -12.09
N ASP A 91 3.44 -7.06 -12.77
CA ASP A 91 4.86 -7.29 -12.47
C ASP A 91 5.33 -6.61 -11.17
N ASP A 92 4.53 -5.66 -10.67
CA ASP A 92 4.77 -5.00 -9.39
C ASP A 92 4.14 -5.78 -8.23
N TYR A 93 3.25 -6.75 -8.48
CA TYR A 93 2.53 -7.48 -7.43
C TYR A 93 3.46 -8.41 -6.65
N ILE A 94 3.35 -8.39 -5.33
CA ILE A 94 4.08 -9.27 -4.42
C ILE A 94 3.14 -10.35 -3.89
N ARG A 95 2.10 -9.95 -3.15
CA ARG A 95 1.15 -10.87 -2.51
C ARG A 95 -0.10 -10.15 -2.02
N THR A 96 -1.09 -10.94 -1.61
CA THR A 96 -2.29 -10.45 -0.94
C THR A 96 -2.31 -10.91 0.49
N VAL A 97 -2.72 -10.02 1.40
CA VAL A 97 -2.70 -10.23 2.84
C VAL A 97 -4.01 -9.80 3.49
N LYS A 98 -4.41 -10.52 4.53
CA LYS A 98 -5.54 -10.13 5.36
C LYS A 98 -5.18 -9.01 6.32
N ASP A 99 -6.04 -8.01 6.43
CA ASP A 99 -5.93 -7.00 7.49
C ASP A 99 -6.51 -7.55 8.80
N LEU A 100 -5.63 -8.06 9.67
CA LEU A 100 -6.04 -8.68 10.93
C LEU A 100 -6.67 -7.69 11.91
N ARG A 101 -6.40 -6.38 11.78
CA ARG A 101 -7.02 -5.33 12.60
C ARG A 101 -8.48 -5.09 12.22
N PHE A 102 -8.83 -5.37 10.96
CA PHE A 102 -10.16 -5.11 10.42
C PHE A 102 -10.66 -6.31 9.59
N LEU A 103 -10.98 -7.41 10.28
CA LEU A 103 -11.32 -8.70 9.66
C LEU A 103 -12.52 -8.67 8.69
N LYS A 104 -13.38 -7.66 8.77
CA LYS A 104 -14.56 -7.47 7.90
C LYS A 104 -14.28 -6.62 6.65
N ARG A 105 -13.09 -6.01 6.55
CA ARG A 105 -12.68 -5.18 5.41
C ARG A 105 -12.03 -6.01 4.32
N SER A 106 -11.96 -5.42 3.12
CA SER A 106 -11.28 -6.03 1.99
C SER A 106 -9.81 -6.34 2.30
N GLU A 107 -9.29 -7.43 1.73
CA GLU A 107 -7.87 -7.79 1.78
C GLU A 107 -6.99 -6.71 1.13
N MET A 108 -5.75 -6.61 1.58
CA MET A 108 -4.77 -5.68 1.02
C MET A 108 -3.88 -6.37 0.01
N ARG A 109 -3.50 -5.64 -1.02
CA ARG A 109 -2.51 -6.08 -2.01
C ARG A 109 -1.21 -5.34 -1.75
N GLU A 110 -0.12 -6.10 -1.77
CA GLU A 110 1.24 -5.61 -1.60
C GLU A 110 1.90 -5.58 -2.97
N PHE A 111 2.52 -4.45 -3.30
CA PHE A 111 3.25 -4.22 -4.52
C PHE A 111 4.65 -3.69 -4.19
N GLY A 112 5.60 -3.91 -5.10
CA GLY A 112 6.95 -3.38 -5.02
C GLY A 112 7.36 -2.77 -6.35
N LYS A 113 7.90 -1.56 -6.31
CA LYS A 113 8.35 -0.82 -7.49
C LYS A 113 9.73 -0.21 -7.24
N VAL A 114 10.57 -0.20 -8.27
CA VAL A 114 11.89 0.45 -8.22
C VAL A 114 11.75 1.88 -8.73
N TYR A 115 12.19 2.85 -7.94
CA TYR A 115 12.24 4.27 -8.29
C TYR A 115 13.68 4.71 -8.52
N ASN A 116 13.87 5.64 -9.46
CA ASN A 116 15.19 6.20 -9.82
C ASN A 116 16.25 5.14 -10.18
N GLY A 117 15.82 3.93 -10.58
CA GLY A 117 16.68 2.81 -10.94
C GLY A 117 17.26 2.00 -9.77
N THR A 118 17.18 2.49 -8.53
CA THR A 118 17.85 1.86 -7.37
C THR A 118 17.01 1.75 -6.11
N GLU A 119 15.98 2.59 -5.95
CA GLU A 119 15.25 2.68 -4.68
C GLU A 119 14.01 1.77 -4.72
N ASP A 120 14.08 0.68 -3.97
CA ASP A 120 12.95 -0.23 -3.77
C ASP A 120 11.88 0.44 -2.90
N VAL A 121 10.66 0.55 -3.41
CA VAL A 121 9.51 1.11 -2.70
C VAL A 121 8.44 0.07 -2.55
N TYR A 122 8.05 -0.16 -1.30
CA TYR A 122 7.00 -1.06 -0.91
C TYR A 122 5.67 -0.31 -0.77
N ILE A 123 4.63 -0.86 -1.40
CA ILE A 123 3.31 -0.25 -1.54
C ILE A 123 2.28 -1.25 -1.02
N LYS A 124 1.40 -0.81 -0.12
CA LYS A 124 0.31 -1.65 0.41
C LYS A 124 -1.00 -0.91 0.33
N ILE A 125 -1.91 -1.44 -0.48
CA ILE A 125 -3.16 -0.76 -0.84
C ILE A 125 -4.38 -1.63 -0.63
N ARG A 126 -5.50 -0.94 -0.40
CA ARG A 126 -6.84 -1.51 -0.32
C ARG A 126 -7.79 -0.60 -1.09
N VAL A 127 -8.64 -1.18 -1.92
CA VAL A 127 -9.74 -0.44 -2.56
C VAL A 127 -11.03 -0.79 -1.83
N GLU A 128 -11.75 0.22 -1.38
CA GLU A 128 -13.07 0.08 -0.79
C GLU A 128 -14.08 0.81 -1.71
N LEU A 129 -14.87 0.01 -2.42
CA LEU A 129 -16.01 0.51 -3.20
C LEU A 129 -17.11 0.83 -2.18
N LEU A 130 -17.56 2.09 -2.12
CA LEU A 130 -18.47 2.63 -1.10
C LEU A 130 -17.82 2.81 0.28
N GLY A 131 -16.91 3.79 0.39
CA GLY A 131 -16.42 4.26 1.69
C GLY A 131 -17.54 4.81 2.59
N MET A 132 -17.20 5.25 3.81
CA MET A 132 -18.17 5.67 4.84
C MET A 132 -19.20 6.74 4.39
N TYR A 133 -18.92 7.45 3.30
CA TYR A 133 -19.77 8.53 2.76
C TYR A 133 -20.30 8.23 1.35
N GLY A 134 -20.31 6.96 0.92
CA GLY A 134 -20.78 6.55 -0.42
C GLY A 134 -19.79 6.76 -1.56
N ASN A 135 -18.65 7.42 -1.31
CA ASN A 135 -17.60 7.61 -2.31
C ASN A 135 -16.62 6.43 -2.33
N THR A 136 -16.21 5.99 -3.51
CA THR A 136 -15.09 5.05 -3.66
C THR A 136 -13.83 5.63 -3.05
N THR A 137 -13.13 4.85 -2.25
CA THR A 137 -11.91 5.28 -1.56
C THR A 137 -10.81 4.25 -1.77
N THR A 138 -9.63 4.72 -2.17
CA THR A 138 -8.40 3.94 -2.21
C THR A 138 -7.61 4.25 -0.95
N PHE A 139 -7.47 3.27 -0.06
CA PHE A 139 -6.67 3.39 1.15
C PHE A 139 -5.24 2.92 0.89
N VAL A 140 -4.27 3.82 1.06
CA VAL A 140 -2.85 3.53 0.94
C VAL A 140 -2.28 3.41 2.34
N MET A 141 -2.04 2.17 2.78
CA MET A 141 -1.52 1.90 4.12
C MET A 141 -0.01 2.17 4.21
N SER A 142 0.72 1.75 3.17
CA SER A 142 2.17 1.92 3.07
C SER A 142 2.53 2.42 1.69
N PHE A 143 3.42 3.41 1.67
CA PHE A 143 4.18 3.82 0.51
C PHE A 143 5.53 4.31 1.05
N HIS A 144 6.47 3.39 1.19
CA HIS A 144 7.76 3.68 1.81
C HIS A 144 8.89 2.88 1.18
N PHE A 145 10.13 3.35 1.30
CA PHE A 145 11.31 2.60 0.91
C PHE A 145 11.32 1.24 1.62
N ALA A 146 11.71 0.20 0.89
CA ALA A 146 11.82 -1.14 1.44
C ALA A 146 13.02 -1.19 2.40
N GLU A 147 12.82 -1.79 3.57
CA GLU A 147 13.92 -2.04 4.53
C GLU A 147 14.90 -3.10 4.05
N LYS A 148 14.43 -3.98 3.16
CA LYS A 148 15.21 -5.05 2.57
C LYS A 148 15.13 -4.94 1.05
N PRO A 149 16.23 -5.17 0.33
CA PRO A 149 16.21 -5.19 -1.12
C PRO A 149 15.20 -6.19 -1.65
N PHE A 150 14.57 -5.84 -2.76
CA PHE A 150 13.70 -6.73 -3.49
C PHE A 150 14.49 -7.85 -4.17
N THR A 151 13.94 -9.07 -4.11
CA THR A 151 14.46 -10.22 -4.86
C THR A 151 13.45 -10.64 -5.94
N PRO A 152 13.90 -11.24 -7.06
CA PRO A 152 13.00 -11.66 -8.14
C PRO A 152 11.85 -12.57 -7.66
N GLU A 153 12.12 -13.44 -6.69
CA GLU A 153 11.15 -14.42 -6.16
C GLU A 153 9.98 -13.76 -5.42
N MET A 154 10.13 -12.49 -5.02
CA MET A 154 9.05 -11.73 -4.41
C MET A 154 7.93 -11.39 -5.40
N PHE A 155 8.18 -11.43 -6.71
CA PHE A 155 7.24 -10.99 -7.75
C PHE A 155 6.79 -12.17 -8.60
N PRO A 156 5.68 -12.85 -8.25
CA PRO A 156 5.25 -14.08 -8.92
C PRO A 156 4.92 -13.92 -10.41
N TYR A 157 4.69 -12.69 -10.88
CA TYR A 157 4.29 -12.41 -12.26
C TYR A 157 5.30 -11.57 -13.04
N ARG A 158 6.38 -11.11 -12.41
CA ARG A 158 7.42 -10.35 -13.10
C ARG A 158 8.17 -11.29 -14.05
N LYS A 159 8.11 -10.97 -15.34
CA LYS A 159 8.89 -11.70 -16.35
C LYS A 159 10.33 -11.19 -16.35
N ASN A 160 11.26 -12.13 -16.36
CA ASN A 160 12.69 -11.86 -16.54
C ASN A 160 13.00 -11.51 -18.00
#